data_AF-A0A9E3SDE0-F1
#
_entry.id   AF-A0A9E3SDE0-F1
#
_cell.length_a   1.000
_cell.length_b   1.000
_cell.length_c   1.000
_cell.angle_alpha   90.00
_cell.angle_beta   90.00
_cell.angle_gamma   90.00
#
_symmetry.space_group_name_H-M   'P 1'
#
loop_
_entity.id
_entity.type
_entity.pdbx_description
1 polymer ?
#
loop_
_entity_poly.entity_id
_entity_poly.type
_entity_poly.pdbx_seq_one_letter_code
_entity_poly.pdbx_strand_id
1 'polypeptide(L)'
;MHSTILILDSLDQWKPYYDTDSILSSGEYLQNQELNQKHFFVINLCNHLDYHSEGYYCSLLAQARGHKVLPDIEVINRLESGAVMRLDNQMQKIAYKWMLANGQKDSESSTLDIYFGTTS
;
A
#
# COMPACT_ATOMS: atom_id res chain seq x y z
N MET A 1 15.70 3.02 14.48
CA MET A 1 15.20 2.78 13.11
C MET A 1 14.06 1.79 13.21
N HIS A 2 12.91 2.07 12.61
CA HIS A 2 11.80 1.11 12.60
C HIS A 2 12.09 0.00 11.60
N SER A 3 11.99 -1.26 12.03
CA SER A 3 12.01 -2.40 11.11
C SER A 3 10.78 -2.33 10.22
N THR A 4 10.97 -2.47 8.92
CA THR A 4 9.87 -2.47 7.94
C THR A 4 9.39 -3.90 7.72
N ILE A 5 8.09 -4.09 7.57
CA ILE A 5 7.45 -5.35 7.16
C ILE A 5 6.57 -5.07 5.94
N LEU A 6 6.71 -5.89 4.92
CA LEU A 6 5.85 -5.97 3.75
C LEU A 6 4.86 -7.11 3.96
N ILE A 7 3.57 -6.84 3.75
CA ILE A 7 2.52 -7.86 3.81
C ILE A 7 2.01 -8.12 2.40
N LEU A 8 1.96 -9.40 2.00
CA LEU A 8 1.47 -9.86 0.70
C LEU A 8 0.40 -10.94 0.88
N ASP A 9 -0.45 -11.15 -0.12
CA ASP A 9 -1.38 -12.29 -0.11
C ASP A 9 -0.62 -13.62 -0.28
N SER A 10 0.40 -13.61 -1.14
CA SER A 10 1.28 -14.77 -1.37
C SER A 10 2.72 -14.31 -1.54
N LEU A 11 3.63 -14.97 -0.82
CA LEU A 11 5.08 -14.72 -0.91
C LEU A 11 5.62 -14.99 -2.33
N ASP A 12 4.93 -15.81 -3.12
CA ASP A 12 5.30 -16.11 -4.51
C ASP A 12 5.24 -14.88 -5.41
N GLN A 13 4.42 -13.88 -5.08
CA GLN A 13 4.32 -12.62 -5.82
C GLN A 13 5.61 -11.80 -5.73
N TRP A 14 6.44 -12.05 -4.70
CA TRP A 14 7.70 -11.36 -4.50
C TRP A 14 8.89 -12.07 -5.15
N LYS A 15 8.74 -13.34 -5.57
CA LYS A 15 9.84 -14.18 -6.10
C LYS A 15 10.74 -13.57 -7.19
N PRO A 16 10.34 -12.56 -7.99
CA PRO A 16 11.28 -11.90 -8.91
C PRO A 16 12.25 -10.90 -8.26
N TYR A 17 12.01 -10.50 -7.00
CA TYR A 17 12.67 -9.37 -6.35
C TYR A 17 13.45 -9.85 -5.11
N TYR A 18 14.60 -9.21 -4.86
CA TYR A 18 15.61 -9.52 -3.83
C TYR A 18 15.09 -10.24 -2.56
N ASP A 19 15.77 -11.31 -2.14
CA ASP A 19 15.44 -12.03 -0.90
C ASP A 19 15.52 -11.09 0.31
N THR A 20 14.46 -11.05 1.12
CA THR A 20 14.34 -10.15 2.26
C THR A 20 13.50 -10.79 3.35
N ASP A 21 14.02 -10.78 4.58
CA ASP A 21 13.35 -11.31 5.79
C ASP A 21 12.21 -10.41 6.30
N SER A 22 12.00 -9.27 5.63
CA SER A 22 10.99 -8.27 5.97
C SER A 22 9.64 -8.53 5.27
N ILE A 23 9.37 -9.73 4.78
CA ILE A 23 8.14 -10.04 4.05
C ILE A 23 7.37 -11.11 4.81
N LEU A 24 6.07 -10.91 4.96
CA LEU A 24 5.14 -11.86 5.56
C LEU A 24 3.90 -11.99 4.67
N SER A 25 3.27 -13.15 4.68
CA SER A 25 1.91 -13.28 4.17
C SER A 25 0.90 -12.60 5.10
N SER A 26 -0.27 -12.24 4.58
CA SER A 26 -1.42 -11.74 5.36
C SER A 26 -1.73 -12.67 6.55
N GLY A 27 -1.83 -13.97 6.28
CA GLY A 27 -2.11 -15.01 7.28
C GLY A 27 -1.04 -15.08 8.37
N GLU A 28 0.25 -15.07 8.01
CA GLU A 28 1.34 -15.07 8.99
C GLU A 28 1.30 -13.82 9.87
N TYR A 29 1.08 -12.64 9.29
CA TYR A 29 1.01 -11.40 10.05
C TYR A 29 -0.16 -11.39 11.04
N LEU A 30 -1.33 -11.89 10.64
CA LEU A 30 -2.52 -11.97 11.49
C LEU A 30 -2.31 -12.91 12.69
N GLN A 31 -1.64 -14.03 12.48
CA GLN A 31 -1.48 -15.09 13.49
C GLN A 31 -0.24 -14.89 14.40
N ASN A 32 0.78 -14.16 13.93
CA ASN A 32 2.04 -14.02 14.67
C ASN A 32 1.94 -13.03 15.84
N GLN A 33 1.91 -13.57 17.07
CA GLN A 33 1.83 -12.79 18.30
C GLN A 33 3.16 -12.16 18.73
N GLU A 34 4.30 -12.68 18.28
CA GLU A 34 5.63 -12.15 18.65
C GLU A 34 5.85 -10.73 18.12
N LEU A 35 5.14 -10.37 17.05
CA LEU A 35 5.18 -9.03 16.46
C LEU A 35 4.68 -7.94 17.42
N ASN A 36 3.91 -8.27 18.46
CA ASN A 36 3.42 -7.31 19.46
C ASN A 36 4.54 -6.67 20.29
N GLN A 37 5.73 -7.28 20.33
CA GLN A 37 6.82 -6.85 21.22
C GLN A 37 7.62 -5.67 20.67
N LYS A 38 7.41 -5.29 19.40
CA LYS A 38 8.19 -4.27 18.69
C LYS A 38 7.29 -3.37 17.84
N HIS A 39 7.72 -2.13 17.63
CA HIS A 39 7.03 -1.20 16.73
C HIS A 39 7.58 -1.29 15.31
N PHE A 40 6.79 -1.86 14.42
CA PHE A 40 7.12 -1.97 13.00
C PHE A 40 6.53 -0.83 12.16
N PHE A 41 7.17 -0.57 11.03
CA PHE A 41 6.56 0.13 9.91
C PHE A 41 6.05 -0.91 8.92
N VAL A 42 4.74 -0.98 8.74
CA VAL A 42 4.06 -2.00 7.95
C VAL A 42 3.60 -1.38 6.64
N ILE A 43 3.93 -2.02 5.52
CA ILE A 43 3.39 -1.69 4.21
C ILE A 43 2.53 -2.86 3.78
N ASN A 44 1.23 -2.61 3.72
CA ASN A 44 0.24 -3.59 3.33
C ASN A 44 0.05 -3.53 1.82
N LEU A 45 0.54 -4.57 1.14
CA LEU A 45 0.48 -4.72 -0.32
C LEU A 45 -0.51 -5.82 -0.73
N CYS A 46 -1.43 -6.21 0.16
CA CYS A 46 -2.50 -7.14 -0.18
C CYS A 46 -3.35 -6.56 -1.32
N ASN A 47 -3.79 -7.42 -2.23
CA ASN A 47 -4.54 -7.05 -3.42
C ASN A 47 -5.94 -6.50 -3.09
N HIS A 48 -6.51 -6.95 -1.97
CA HIS A 48 -7.84 -6.57 -1.49
C HIS A 48 -7.74 -5.91 -0.12
N LEU A 49 -8.22 -4.68 -0.01
CA LEU A 49 -8.24 -3.90 1.24
C LEU A 49 -9.66 -3.53 1.68
N ASP A 50 -10.67 -4.02 0.98
CA ASP A 50 -12.08 -3.81 1.28
C ASP A 50 -12.49 -4.43 2.61
N TYR A 51 -13.57 -3.92 3.19
CA TYR A 51 -14.09 -4.36 4.48
C TYR A 51 -14.30 -5.88 4.48
N HIS A 52 -13.86 -6.54 5.56
CA HIS A 52 -13.80 -8.00 5.73
C HIS A 52 -12.73 -8.75 4.92
N SER A 53 -11.90 -8.07 4.13
CA SER A 53 -10.73 -8.71 3.51
C SER A 53 -9.63 -8.99 4.54
N GLU A 54 -8.73 -9.94 4.24
CA GLU A 54 -7.54 -10.17 5.07
C GLU A 54 -6.66 -8.92 5.15
N GLY A 55 -6.48 -8.22 4.02
CA GLY A 55 -5.71 -6.98 3.97
C GLY A 55 -6.30 -5.90 4.88
N TYR A 56 -7.62 -5.74 4.93
CA TYR A 56 -8.28 -4.83 5.88
C TYR A 56 -7.91 -5.17 7.33
N TYR A 57 -8.01 -6.45 7.70
CA TYR A 57 -7.68 -6.91 9.05
C TYR A 57 -6.20 -6.76 9.38
N CYS A 58 -5.29 -6.93 8.41
CA CYS A 58 -3.87 -6.67 8.61
C CYS A 58 -3.62 -5.21 9.02
N SER A 59 -4.21 -4.24 8.31
CA SER A 59 -4.07 -2.82 8.66
C SER A 59 -4.72 -2.46 9.99
N LEU A 60 -5.90 -3.02 10.29
CA LEU A 60 -6.58 -2.83 11.57
C LEU A 60 -5.74 -3.37 12.74
N LEU A 61 -5.25 -4.60 12.62
CA LEU A 61 -4.43 -5.24 13.63
C LEU A 61 -3.08 -4.52 13.81
N ALA A 62 -2.48 -4.04 12.72
CA ALA A 62 -1.26 -3.24 12.79
C ALA A 62 -1.45 -1.98 13.65
N GLN A 63 -2.53 -1.24 13.44
CA GLN A 63 -2.84 -0.08 14.29
C GLN A 63 -3.10 -0.48 15.75
N ALA A 64 -3.87 -1.55 15.99
CA ALA A 64 -4.13 -2.05 17.34
C ALA A 64 -2.86 -2.45 18.09
N ARG A 65 -1.84 -2.96 17.36
CA ARG A 65 -0.49 -3.26 17.87
C ARG A 65 0.39 -2.02 18.05
N GLY A 66 -0.07 -0.84 17.66
CA GLY A 66 0.72 0.39 17.67
C GLY A 66 1.81 0.42 16.59
N HIS A 67 1.68 -0.38 15.53
CA HIS A 67 2.53 -0.26 14.35
C HIS A 67 2.10 0.92 13.50
N LYS A 68 3.06 1.55 12.82
CA LYS A 68 2.73 2.51 11.77
C LYS A 68 2.45 1.70 10.50
N VAL A 69 1.26 1.82 9.92
CA VAL A 69 0.87 1.04 8.74
C VAL A 69 0.48 1.95 7.57
N LEU A 70 0.76 1.51 6.35
CA LEU A 70 0.29 2.12 5.11
C LEU A 70 -0.37 1.06 4.20
N PRO A 71 -1.59 1.32 3.69
CA PRO A 71 -2.53 2.35 4.16
C PRO A 71 -3.07 2.00 5.55
N ASP A 72 -3.37 3.04 6.34
CA ASP A 72 -4.06 2.88 7.62
C ASP A 72 -5.58 2.67 7.45
N ILE A 73 -6.27 2.28 8.54
CA ILE A 73 -7.70 1.94 8.44
C ILE A 73 -8.56 3.15 8.07
N GLU A 74 -8.14 4.35 8.44
CA GLU A 74 -8.87 5.58 8.15
C GLU A 74 -8.79 5.91 6.67
N VAL A 75 -7.62 5.70 6.05
CA VAL A 75 -7.41 5.80 4.61
C VAL A 75 -8.25 4.75 3.88
N ILE A 76 -8.23 3.49 4.32
CA ILE A 76 -9.01 2.40 3.71
C ILE A 76 -10.51 2.71 3.73
N ASN A 77 -11.07 3.00 4.92
CA ASN A 77 -12.50 3.32 5.06
C ASN A 77 -12.91 4.55 4.23
N ARG A 78 -12.01 5.54 4.14
CA ARG A 78 -12.26 6.73 3.31
C ARG A 78 -12.31 6.38 1.82
N LEU A 79 -11.42 5.50 1.35
CA LEU A 79 -11.43 5.02 -0.04
C LEU A 79 -12.73 4.25 -0.36
N GLU A 80 -13.17 3.37 0.53
CA GLU A 80 -14.42 2.60 0.34
C GLU A 80 -15.68 3.46 0.32
N SER A 81 -15.72 4.53 1.11
CA SER A 81 -16.87 5.44 1.17
C SER A 81 -17.11 6.24 -0.12
N GLY A 82 -16.28 6.03 -1.16
CA GLY A 82 -16.35 6.76 -2.42
C GLY A 82 -15.88 8.21 -2.28
N ALA A 83 -15.15 8.53 -1.21
CA ALA A 83 -14.57 9.85 -1.06
C ALA A 83 -13.61 10.09 -2.23
N VAL A 84 -13.90 11.13 -3.03
CA VAL A 84 -13.05 11.54 -4.15
C VAL A 84 -11.68 11.89 -3.58
N MET A 85 -10.70 11.01 -3.80
CA MET A 85 -9.30 11.29 -3.52
C MET A 85 -8.82 12.34 -4.49
N ARG A 86 -8.76 13.59 -4.03
CA ARG A 86 -8.11 14.66 -4.78
C ARG A 86 -6.62 14.50 -4.61
N LEU A 87 -5.91 14.41 -5.73
CA LEU A 87 -4.46 14.61 -5.76
C LEU A 87 -4.15 15.96 -5.10
N ASP A 88 -3.10 16.02 -4.30
CA ASP A 88 -2.60 17.30 -3.81
C ASP A 88 -2.07 18.17 -4.96
N ASN A 89 -1.83 19.45 -4.69
CA ASN A 89 -1.39 20.41 -5.71
C ASN A 89 -0.07 20.03 -6.40
N GLN A 90 0.84 19.33 -5.73
CA GLN A 90 2.11 18.91 -6.33
C GLN A 90 1.89 17.73 -7.27
N MET A 91 1.14 16.73 -6.81
CA MET A 91 0.75 15.58 -7.64
C MET A 91 -0.07 15.99 -8.85
N GLN A 92 -1.02 16.92 -8.70
CA GLN A 92 -1.76 17.49 -9.83
C GLN A 92 -0.84 18.13 -10.86
N LYS A 93 0.18 18.90 -10.43
CA LYS A 93 1.14 19.52 -11.36
C LYS A 93 1.97 18.49 -12.10
N ILE A 94 2.40 17.42 -11.42
CA ILE A 94 3.17 16.34 -12.04
C ILE A 94 2.31 15.59 -13.05
N ALA A 95 1.11 15.18 -12.64
CA ALA A 95 0.14 14.49 -13.51
C ALA A 95 -0.20 15.34 -14.74
N TYR A 96 -0.46 16.64 -14.56
CA TYR A 96 -0.75 17.55 -15.66
C TYR A 96 0.43 17.70 -16.64
N LYS A 97 1.66 17.84 -16.12
CA LYS A 97 2.86 17.89 -16.97
C LYS A 97 3.05 16.60 -17.77
N TRP A 98 2.87 15.45 -17.14
CA TRP A 98 2.95 14.14 -17.81
C TRP A 98 1.86 14.00 -18.89
N MET A 99 0.64 14.42 -18.58
CA MET A 99 -0.50 14.37 -19.50
C MET A 99 -0.25 15.23 -20.75
N LEU A 100 0.29 16.45 -20.58
CA LEU A 100 0.70 17.33 -21.69
C LEU A 100 1.81 16.71 -22.54
N ALA A 101 2.81 16.08 -21.92
CA ALA A 101 3.93 15.46 -22.63
C ALA A 101 3.50 14.27 -23.50
N ASN A 102 2.44 13.57 -23.11
CA ASN A 102 1.92 12.39 -23.82
C ASN A 102 0.74 12.69 -24.75
N GLY A 103 0.42 13.98 -25.00
CA GLY A 103 -0.60 14.38 -25.98
C GLY A 103 -2.05 14.09 -25.57
N GLN A 104 -2.31 13.78 -24.30
CA GLN A 104 -3.67 13.53 -23.80
C GLN A 104 -4.34 14.83 -23.36
N LYS A 105 -4.86 15.62 -24.30
CA LYS A 105 -5.54 16.90 -23.96
C LYS A 105 -7.03 16.78 -23.67
N ASP A 106 -7.71 15.75 -24.19
CA ASP A 106 -9.19 15.67 -24.21
C ASP A 106 -9.74 14.28 -23.82
N SER A 107 -8.97 13.46 -23.10
CA SER A 107 -9.43 12.14 -22.65
C SER A 107 -10.30 12.28 -21.39
N GLU A 108 -11.49 11.68 -21.37
CA GLU A 108 -12.34 11.60 -20.16
C GLU A 108 -11.68 10.81 -19.02
N SER A 109 -10.77 9.90 -19.37
CA SER A 109 -9.95 9.15 -18.42
C SER A 109 -8.57 8.85 -19.01
N SER A 110 -7.56 8.81 -18.14
CA SER A 110 -6.17 8.51 -18.48
C SER A 110 -5.61 7.52 -17.47
N THR A 111 -4.92 6.50 -17.97
CA THR A 111 -4.20 5.53 -17.13
C THR A 111 -2.76 5.98 -16.95
N LEU A 112 -2.27 5.96 -15.70
CA LEU A 112 -0.88 6.24 -15.35
C LEU A 112 -0.32 5.02 -14.62
N ASP A 113 0.71 4.41 -15.18
CA ASP A 113 1.44 3.32 -14.52
C ASP A 113 2.48 3.90 -13.55
N ILE A 114 2.40 3.50 -12.28
CA ILE A 114 3.32 3.92 -11.22
C ILE A 114 4.15 2.71 -10.81
N TYR A 115 5.46 2.81 -10.96
CA TYR A 115 6.41 1.77 -10.57
C TYR A 115 7.19 2.21 -9.33
N PHE A 116 7.41 1.29 -8.40
CA PHE A 116 8.30 1.50 -7.26
C PHE A 116 9.72 1.06 -7.61
N GLY A 117 10.71 1.90 -7.30
CA GLY A 117 12.14 1.61 -7.48
C GLY A 117 12.86 2.57 -8.42
N THR A 118 14.13 2.28 -8.69
CA THR A 118 14.95 3.01 -9.67
C THR A 118 15.33 2.07 -10.79
N THR A 119 15.08 2.49 -12.04
CA THR A 119 15.67 1.84 -13.21
C THR A 119 17.08 2.38 -13.38
N SER A 120 18.09 1.53 -13.19
CA SER A 120 19.49 1.78 -13.57
C SER A 120 19.72 1.54 -15.05
#